data_AF-A0A8H4NVQ6-F1
#
_entry.id   AF-A0A8H4NVQ6-F1
#
_cell.length_a   1.000
_cell.length_b   1.000
_cell.length_c   1.000
_cell.angle_alpha   90.00
_cell.angle_beta   90.00
_cell.angle_gamma   90.00
#
_symmetry.space_group_name_H-M   'P 1'
#
loop_
_entity.id
_entity.type
_entity.pdbx_description
1 polymer ?
#
loop_
_entity_poly.entity_id
_entity_poly.type
_entity_poly.pdbx_seq_one_letter_code
_entity_poly.pdbx_strand_id
1 'polypeptide(L)'
;MNSKRQTLRQHRAAPEAGSGSVAVGVDAPFSVWGGGQPRSRIPFPLPAAVENGTAEEDDEVWDMFGQGGPFDRCANCHREGHGVAQCMIPRPDGHVHGCSMCNTRDHRTIDCDYLQLPWGEQIDILVRERHNMPPLQGVPWYPMVYGYVYHNPGVDVQEFPWSIDFPQQTLIDPDLGIQAVDAMDTGLAYLQPVDPRTAIWEAVQTSFGGIQLAFVQYLRRVRVREKIQEMKELLRDEEKIGEL
;
A
#
# COMPACT_ATOMS: atom_id res chain seq x y z
N MET A 1 -7.78 61.41 -34.05
CA MET A 1 -7.92 62.81 -33.60
C MET A 1 -9.16 62.90 -32.72
N ASN A 2 -9.00 63.34 -31.46
CA ASN A 2 -10.02 63.86 -30.52
C ASN A 2 -11.18 62.92 -30.11
N SER A 3 -11.73 62.92 -28.88
CA SER A 3 -11.44 63.58 -27.61
C SER A 3 -12.47 63.05 -26.57
N LYS A 4 -11.99 62.67 -25.39
CA LYS A 4 -12.55 62.88 -24.02
C LYS A 4 -14.07 62.78 -23.75
N ARG A 5 -14.43 61.98 -22.71
CA ARG A 5 -15.00 62.39 -21.38
C ARG A 5 -15.48 61.13 -20.63
N GLN A 6 -14.95 60.82 -19.43
CA GLN A 6 -15.46 61.16 -18.07
C GLN A 6 -16.86 60.57 -17.79
N THR A 7 -17.25 59.98 -16.65
CA THR A 7 -16.74 59.67 -15.30
C THR A 7 -17.92 58.99 -14.57
N LEU A 8 -17.72 58.04 -13.65
CA LEU A 8 -18.27 58.09 -12.27
C LEU A 8 -17.95 56.83 -11.45
N ARG A 9 -17.22 57.06 -10.35
CA ARG A 9 -17.12 56.22 -9.15
C ARG A 9 -18.48 56.12 -8.48
N GLN A 10 -18.80 54.97 -7.87
CA GLN A 10 -19.37 54.96 -6.52
C GLN A 10 -18.78 53.83 -5.67
N HIS A 11 -18.41 54.22 -4.46
CA HIS A 11 -17.87 53.44 -3.34
C HIS A 11 -18.99 52.68 -2.62
N ARG A 12 -18.68 51.50 -2.06
CA ARG A 12 -19.23 50.95 -0.80
C ARG A 12 -18.15 50.01 -0.23
N ALA A 13 -17.35 50.45 0.73
CA ALA A 13 -17.61 50.46 2.18
C ALA A 13 -17.60 49.05 2.78
N ALA A 14 -16.48 48.72 3.43
CA ALA A 14 -16.37 47.66 4.42
C ALA A 14 -17.02 48.10 5.74
N PRO A 15 -17.52 47.18 6.58
CA PRO A 15 -17.64 47.40 8.00
C PRO A 15 -16.53 46.68 8.77
N GLU A 16 -15.97 47.44 9.72
CA GLU A 16 -14.95 47.07 10.68
C GLU A 16 -15.47 46.15 11.81
N ALA A 17 -14.48 45.65 12.55
CA ALA A 17 -14.50 44.83 13.74
C ALA A 17 -15.56 45.19 14.81
N GLY A 18 -16.15 44.13 15.37
CA GLY A 18 -16.87 44.15 16.64
C GLY A 18 -16.26 43.12 17.59
N SER A 19 -15.42 43.61 18.49
CA SER A 19 -14.89 42.91 19.66
C SER A 19 -16.00 42.53 20.65
N GLY A 20 -16.02 41.26 21.07
CA GLY A 20 -16.91 40.74 22.11
C GLY A 20 -16.23 39.61 22.89
N SER A 21 -15.59 39.99 24.00
CA SER A 21 -15.07 39.08 25.01
C SER A 21 -16.21 38.65 25.93
N VAL A 22 -16.48 37.34 26.04
CA VAL A 22 -17.21 36.77 27.18
C VAL A 22 -16.56 35.44 27.54
N ALA A 23 -15.91 35.43 28.70
CA ALA A 23 -15.48 34.23 29.38
C ALA A 23 -16.70 33.49 29.93
N VAL A 24 -16.79 32.17 29.70
CA VAL A 24 -17.71 31.30 30.43
C VAL A 24 -16.97 30.02 30.81
N GLY A 25 -16.75 29.90 32.12
CA GLY A 25 -17.07 28.70 32.89
C GLY A 25 -16.51 27.38 32.39
N VAL A 26 -15.35 27.02 32.95
CA VAL A 26 -15.04 25.65 33.35
C VAL A 26 -16.19 25.11 34.21
N ASP A 27 -16.74 23.94 33.87
CA ASP A 27 -17.07 22.88 34.83
C ASP A 27 -17.81 21.69 34.19
N ALA A 28 -17.46 20.51 34.72
CA ALA A 28 -18.14 19.21 34.65
C ALA A 28 -17.71 18.22 33.53
N PRO A 29 -17.85 16.91 33.78
CA PRO A 29 -17.16 16.20 34.85
C PRO A 29 -16.45 14.92 34.34
N PHE A 30 -15.33 14.61 34.99
CA PHE A 30 -14.66 13.31 34.93
C PHE A 30 -15.65 12.19 35.27
N SER A 31 -15.99 11.36 34.29
CA SER A 31 -16.62 10.07 34.52
C SER A 31 -15.55 8.99 34.55
N VAL A 32 -15.27 8.55 35.77
CA VAL A 32 -14.55 7.33 36.14
C VAL A 32 -15.36 6.12 35.66
N TRP A 33 -14.80 5.31 34.76
CA TRP A 33 -15.17 3.92 34.58
C TRP A 33 -13.94 3.06 34.27
N GLY A 34 -13.78 2.00 35.06
CA GLY A 34 -13.25 0.72 34.57
C GLY A 34 -11.75 0.52 34.65
N GLY A 35 -11.28 0.08 35.82
CA GLY A 35 -9.96 -0.53 35.95
C GLY A 35 -9.81 -1.79 35.06
N GLY A 36 -8.82 -1.74 34.19
CA GLY A 36 -8.20 -2.90 33.54
C GLY A 36 -6.71 -2.88 33.89
N GLN A 37 -6.25 -3.92 34.58
CA GLN A 37 -4.88 -4.05 35.07
C GLN A 37 -3.84 -3.93 33.94
N PRO A 38 -2.68 -3.27 34.16
CA PRO A 38 -1.57 -3.37 33.24
C PRO A 38 -1.04 -4.81 33.25
N ARG A 39 -1.19 -5.51 32.14
CA ARG A 39 -0.48 -6.78 31.93
C ARG A 39 1.01 -6.50 31.96
N SER A 40 1.66 -7.19 32.90
CA SER A 40 3.08 -7.23 33.19
C SER A 40 3.93 -7.27 31.92
N ARG A 41 4.83 -6.28 31.80
CA ARG A 41 6.03 -6.37 30.96
C ARG A 41 6.83 -7.59 31.43
N ILE A 42 6.96 -8.59 30.56
CA ILE A 42 7.97 -9.63 30.74
C ILE A 42 9.33 -8.94 30.52
N PRO A 43 10.26 -9.00 31.48
CA PRO A 43 11.63 -8.55 31.24
C PRO A 43 12.30 -9.59 30.33
N PHE A 44 12.64 -9.19 29.11
CA PHE A 44 13.54 -9.97 28.27
C PHE A 44 14.93 -10.00 28.92
N PRO A 45 15.53 -11.18 29.13
CA PRO A 45 16.89 -11.25 29.64
C PRO A 45 17.86 -10.73 28.58
N LEU A 46 18.74 -9.82 28.98
CA LEU A 46 19.94 -9.47 28.23
C LEU A 46 20.77 -10.75 28.03
N PRO A 47 21.22 -11.08 26.80
CA PRO A 47 22.15 -12.17 26.62
C PRO A 47 23.50 -11.78 27.25
N ALA A 48 23.99 -12.69 28.09
CA ALA A 48 25.31 -12.64 28.70
C ALA A 48 26.40 -12.58 27.62
N ALA A 49 27.45 -11.81 27.91
CA ALA A 49 28.70 -11.84 27.16
C ALA A 49 29.22 -13.29 27.12
N VAL A 50 29.33 -13.85 25.91
CA VAL A 50 30.05 -15.09 25.66
C VAL A 50 31.33 -14.72 24.91
N GLU A 51 32.44 -15.06 25.56
CA GLU A 51 33.79 -14.86 25.11
C GLU A 51 34.13 -15.83 23.96
N ASN A 52 34.82 -15.30 22.94
CA ASN A 52 35.78 -15.96 22.05
C ASN A 52 35.52 -17.43 21.65
N GLY A 53 34.97 -17.62 20.44
CA GLY A 53 34.96 -18.88 19.71
C GLY A 53 35.14 -18.64 18.22
N THR A 54 36.18 -19.25 17.67
CA THR A 54 36.69 -19.30 16.29
C THR A 54 35.66 -19.21 15.16
N ALA A 55 35.99 -18.37 14.18
CA ALA A 55 35.39 -18.35 12.85
C ALA A 55 35.66 -19.67 12.11
N GLU A 56 34.60 -20.29 11.61
CA GLU A 56 34.56 -21.13 10.40
C GLU A 56 33.09 -21.49 10.09
N GLU A 57 32.64 -21.02 8.93
CA GLU A 57 31.63 -21.57 8.00
C GLU A 57 30.35 -22.20 8.56
N ASP A 58 29.21 -21.52 8.34
CA ASP A 58 27.90 -22.13 8.04
C ASP A 58 27.00 -21.05 7.37
N ASP A 59 27.40 -20.63 6.17
CA ASP A 59 26.60 -19.81 5.25
C ASP A 59 25.64 -20.73 4.46
N GLU A 60 24.60 -21.31 5.06
CA GLU A 60 23.54 -21.96 4.26
C GLU A 60 22.24 -22.24 5.03
N VAL A 61 21.54 -21.18 5.44
CA VAL A 61 20.07 -21.22 5.63
C VAL A 61 19.49 -19.88 5.18
N TRP A 62 19.40 -19.67 3.86
CA TRP A 62 18.67 -18.52 3.33
C TRP A 62 17.17 -18.73 3.51
N ASP A 63 16.62 -17.88 4.37
CA ASP A 63 15.22 -17.69 4.72
C ASP A 63 14.35 -17.67 3.45
N MET A 64 13.65 -18.78 3.19
CA MET A 64 13.05 -19.10 1.89
C MET A 64 11.79 -18.28 1.55
N PHE A 65 11.31 -17.41 2.45
CA PHE A 65 10.16 -16.54 2.21
C PHE A 65 10.26 -15.26 3.05
N GLY A 66 10.63 -14.13 2.44
CA GLY A 66 10.23 -12.81 2.98
C GLY A 66 11.27 -11.71 3.13
N GLN A 67 12.50 -11.82 2.63
CA GLN A 67 13.45 -10.70 2.64
C GLN A 67 14.22 -10.65 1.32
N GLY A 68 14.14 -9.50 0.64
CA GLY A 68 14.84 -9.30 -0.64
C GLY A 68 16.31 -9.70 -0.51
N GLY A 69 16.79 -10.51 -1.46
CA GLY A 69 18.20 -10.88 -1.51
C GLY A 69 19.10 -9.64 -1.50
N PRO A 70 20.41 -9.78 -1.20
CA PRO A 70 21.34 -8.66 -1.11
C PRO A 70 21.53 -8.03 -2.50
N PHE A 71 20.59 -7.18 -2.89
CA PHE A 71 20.77 -6.34 -4.05
C PHE A 71 21.74 -5.24 -3.64
N ASP A 72 22.90 -5.21 -4.30
CA ASP A 72 23.90 -4.15 -4.08
C ASP A 72 23.29 -2.76 -4.27
N ARG A 73 22.29 -2.64 -5.14
CA ARG A 73 21.65 -1.37 -5.48
C ARG A 73 20.22 -1.53 -5.98
N CYS A 74 19.32 -0.70 -5.47
CA CYS A 74 17.94 -0.60 -5.94
C CYS A 74 17.88 -0.01 -7.35
N ALA A 75 17.22 -0.70 -8.28
CA ALA A 75 17.11 -0.23 -9.67
C ALA A 75 16.26 1.04 -9.83
N ASN A 76 15.34 1.31 -8.89
CA ASN A 76 14.46 2.48 -8.93
C ASN A 76 15.14 3.77 -8.44
N CYS A 77 15.70 3.75 -7.22
CA CYS A 77 16.24 4.93 -6.55
C CYS A 77 17.77 5.00 -6.57
N HIS A 78 18.45 3.93 -7.02
CA HIS A 78 19.91 3.81 -7.10
C HIS A 78 20.67 3.88 -5.77
N ARG A 79 19.96 3.73 -4.63
CA ARG A 79 20.56 3.57 -3.31
C ARG A 79 20.88 2.11 -3.02
N GLU A 80 21.81 1.88 -2.11
CA GLU A 80 22.27 0.56 -1.70
C GLU A 80 21.46 0.07 -0.48
N GLY A 81 21.54 -1.23 -0.17
CA GLY A 81 20.91 -1.81 1.02
C GLY A 81 19.46 -2.28 0.86
N HIS A 82 18.83 -2.06 -0.29
CA HIS A 82 17.48 -2.58 -0.58
C HIS A 82 17.25 -2.80 -2.09
N GLY A 83 16.24 -3.62 -2.42
CA GLY A 83 15.76 -3.81 -3.78
C GLY A 83 14.48 -3.03 -4.10
N VAL A 84 14.03 -3.08 -5.36
CA VAL A 84 12.75 -2.48 -5.80
C VAL A 84 11.56 -2.92 -4.93
N ALA A 85 11.54 -4.17 -4.45
CA ALA A 85 10.48 -4.72 -3.59
C ALA A 85 10.26 -3.93 -2.29
N GLN A 86 11.34 -3.39 -1.70
CA GLN A 86 11.32 -2.63 -0.44
C GLN A 86 11.43 -1.12 -0.67
N CYS A 87 11.53 -0.68 -1.93
CA CYS A 87 11.78 0.72 -2.21
C CYS A 87 10.56 1.57 -1.82
N MET A 88 10.80 2.58 -0.97
CA MET A 88 9.79 3.55 -0.55
C MET A 88 9.94 4.91 -1.25
N ILE A 89 10.94 5.07 -2.12
CA ILE A 89 11.20 6.32 -2.83
C ILE A 89 10.47 6.32 -4.19
N PRO A 90 9.38 7.09 -4.36
CA PRO A 90 8.66 7.13 -5.62
C PRO A 90 9.37 7.99 -6.66
N ARG A 91 8.99 7.79 -7.92
CA ARG A 91 9.27 8.72 -9.01
C ARG A 91 8.21 9.83 -9.02
N PRO A 92 8.38 10.91 -9.83
CA PRO A 92 7.44 12.04 -9.84
C PRO A 92 5.98 11.68 -10.18
N ASP A 93 5.74 10.52 -10.80
CA ASP A 93 4.41 10.00 -11.09
C ASP A 93 3.76 9.24 -9.92
N GLY A 94 4.39 9.23 -8.74
CA GLY A 94 3.90 8.55 -7.54
C GLY A 94 4.14 7.05 -7.51
N HIS A 95 4.86 6.48 -8.48
CA HIS A 95 5.09 5.04 -8.56
C HIS A 95 6.55 4.69 -8.30
N VAL A 96 6.78 3.45 -7.85
CA VAL A 96 8.10 2.82 -7.89
C VAL A 96 8.26 2.10 -9.22
N HIS A 97 9.34 2.42 -9.95
CA HIS A 97 9.59 1.89 -11.29
C HIS A 97 10.52 0.68 -11.23
N GLY A 98 10.24 -0.31 -12.08
CA GLY A 98 11.02 -1.54 -12.19
C GLY A 98 10.28 -2.76 -11.65
N CYS A 99 10.97 -3.90 -11.72
CA CYS A 99 10.48 -5.19 -11.29
C CYS A 99 10.96 -5.48 -9.86
N SER A 100 10.03 -5.73 -8.94
CA SER A 100 10.32 -6.11 -7.54
C SER A 100 10.97 -7.49 -7.43
N MET A 101 10.68 -8.40 -8.36
CA MET A 101 11.25 -9.76 -8.35
C MET A 101 12.69 -9.78 -8.84
N CYS A 102 12.97 -9.05 -9.93
CA CYS A 102 14.27 -9.07 -10.60
C CYS A 102 15.20 -7.93 -10.20
N ASN A 103 14.68 -6.91 -9.49
CA ASN A 103 15.37 -5.65 -9.20
C ASN A 103 16.02 -5.02 -10.45
N THR A 104 15.27 -4.95 -11.56
CA THR A 104 15.68 -4.28 -12.81
C THR A 104 14.60 -3.31 -13.28
N ARG A 105 14.94 -2.40 -14.20
CA ARG A 105 14.00 -1.51 -14.89
C ARG A 105 13.68 -1.94 -16.33
N ASP A 106 14.19 -3.09 -16.77
CA ASP A 106 13.97 -3.60 -18.13
C ASP A 106 12.50 -4.00 -18.38
N HIS A 107 11.80 -4.40 -17.32
CA HIS A 107 10.38 -4.74 -17.35
C HIS A 107 9.70 -4.30 -16.04
N ARG A 108 8.36 -4.23 -16.08
CA ARG A 108 7.53 -3.98 -14.89
C ARG A 108 7.27 -5.29 -14.16
N THR A 109 7.02 -5.24 -12.85
CA THR A 109 6.68 -6.46 -12.09
C THR A 109 5.52 -7.24 -12.71
N ILE A 110 4.48 -6.56 -13.19
CA ILE A 110 3.30 -7.21 -13.78
C ILE A 110 3.60 -7.98 -15.08
N ASP A 111 4.70 -7.64 -15.77
CA ASP A 111 5.14 -8.31 -16.99
C ASP A 111 6.28 -9.31 -16.71
N CYS A 112 6.58 -9.58 -15.44
CA CYS A 112 7.68 -10.46 -15.05
C CYS A 112 7.28 -11.93 -15.18
N ASP A 113 8.12 -12.74 -15.83
CA ASP A 113 7.90 -14.18 -15.95
C ASP A 113 7.87 -14.89 -14.59
N TYR A 114 8.57 -14.36 -13.58
CA TYR A 114 8.51 -14.90 -12.21
C TYR A 114 7.20 -14.58 -11.48
N LEU A 115 6.34 -13.70 -12.03
CA LEU A 115 5.01 -13.41 -11.48
C LEU A 115 3.93 -14.36 -12.02
N GLN A 116 4.30 -15.43 -12.74
CA GLN A 116 3.37 -16.49 -13.17
C GLN A 116 2.92 -17.40 -11.99
N LEU A 117 2.49 -16.78 -10.90
CA LEU A 117 2.05 -17.40 -9.66
C LEU A 117 0.52 -17.44 -9.58
N PRO A 118 -0.06 -18.26 -8.69
CA PRO A 118 -1.47 -18.20 -8.36
C PRO A 118 -1.92 -16.79 -7.96
N TRP A 119 -3.19 -16.45 -8.22
CA TRP A 119 -3.71 -15.10 -7.99
C TRP A 119 -3.53 -14.62 -6.53
N GLY A 120 -3.67 -15.52 -5.54
CA GLY A 120 -3.40 -15.18 -4.13
C GLY A 120 -1.97 -14.73 -3.88
N GLU A 121 -0.98 -15.46 -4.39
CA GLU A 121 0.44 -15.12 -4.26
C GLU A 121 0.79 -13.83 -5.02
N GLN A 122 0.14 -13.58 -6.16
CA GLN A 122 0.27 -12.27 -6.83
C GLN A 122 -0.26 -11.11 -5.97
N ILE A 123 -1.37 -11.31 -5.24
CA ILE A 123 -1.87 -10.30 -4.30
C ILE A 123 -0.88 -10.09 -3.16
N ASP A 124 -0.27 -11.15 -2.64
CA ASP A 124 0.71 -11.04 -1.58
C ASP A 124 1.90 -10.17 -2.02
N ILE A 125 2.53 -10.47 -3.16
CA ILE A 125 3.69 -9.73 -3.67
C ILE A 125 3.34 -8.30 -4.10
N LEU A 126 2.24 -8.12 -4.84
CA LEU A 126 1.93 -6.83 -5.46
C LEU A 126 1.19 -5.86 -4.53
N VAL A 127 0.60 -6.37 -3.46
CA VAL A 127 -0.29 -5.61 -2.57
C VAL A 127 0.19 -5.69 -1.13
N ARG A 128 0.18 -6.88 -0.51
CA ARG A 128 0.45 -7.03 0.93
C ARG A 128 1.89 -6.71 1.29
N GLU A 129 2.83 -7.27 0.55
CA GLU A 129 4.26 -6.96 0.68
C GLU A 129 4.58 -5.51 0.29
N ARG A 130 3.64 -4.81 -0.34
CA ARG A 130 3.72 -3.38 -0.66
C ARG A 130 2.93 -2.51 0.31
N HIS A 131 2.56 -3.05 1.47
CA HIS A 131 1.86 -2.30 2.51
C HIS A 131 2.64 -1.07 2.98
N ASN A 132 1.92 0.04 3.13
CA ASN A 132 2.49 1.34 3.52
C ASN A 132 3.71 1.73 2.66
N MET A 133 3.69 1.34 1.38
CA MET A 133 4.70 1.69 0.40
C MET A 133 4.04 2.19 -0.89
N PRO A 134 4.78 2.93 -1.75
CA PRO A 134 4.25 3.37 -3.03
C PRO A 134 3.79 2.19 -3.91
N PRO A 135 2.78 2.37 -4.77
CA PRO A 135 2.40 1.33 -5.71
C PRO A 135 3.51 1.11 -6.77
N LEU A 136 3.61 -0.12 -7.25
CA LEU A 136 4.50 -0.47 -8.36
C LEU A 136 3.92 0.04 -9.69
N GLN A 137 4.79 0.48 -10.59
CA GLN A 137 4.37 1.03 -11.87
C GLN A 137 3.61 -0.01 -12.71
N GLY A 138 2.42 0.38 -13.20
CA GLY A 138 1.61 -0.43 -14.10
C GLY A 138 0.81 -1.54 -13.42
N VAL A 139 0.87 -1.66 -12.09
CA VAL A 139 0.08 -2.62 -11.32
C VAL A 139 -1.27 -1.99 -10.95
N PRO A 140 -2.41 -2.47 -11.49
CA PRO A 140 -3.74 -2.00 -11.11
C PRO A 140 -4.20 -2.68 -9.80
N TRP A 141 -3.50 -2.41 -8.69
CA TRP A 141 -3.65 -3.16 -7.45
C TRP A 141 -5.09 -3.16 -6.91
N TYR A 142 -5.81 -2.03 -6.99
CA TYR A 142 -7.18 -1.94 -6.46
C TYR A 142 -8.16 -2.86 -7.21
N PRO A 143 -8.26 -2.80 -8.56
CA PRO A 143 -9.03 -3.79 -9.32
C PRO A 143 -8.62 -5.24 -9.07
N MET A 144 -7.32 -5.51 -8.87
CA MET A 144 -6.82 -6.85 -8.58
C MET A 144 -7.33 -7.37 -7.24
N VAL A 145 -7.15 -6.61 -6.16
CA VAL A 145 -7.64 -6.97 -4.81
C VAL A 145 -9.13 -7.21 -4.83
N TYR A 146 -9.89 -6.30 -5.46
CA TYR A 146 -11.33 -6.48 -5.50
C TYR A 146 -11.74 -7.74 -6.26
N GLY A 147 -11.15 -7.98 -7.44
CA GLY A 147 -11.40 -9.20 -8.20
C GLY A 147 -11.13 -10.43 -7.33
N TYR A 148 -10.02 -10.42 -6.61
CA TYR A 148 -9.65 -11.49 -5.70
C TYR A 148 -10.69 -11.72 -4.59
N VAL A 149 -11.09 -10.68 -3.85
CA VAL A 149 -12.12 -10.75 -2.80
C VAL A 149 -13.49 -11.16 -3.35
N TYR A 150 -13.83 -10.71 -4.56
CA TYR A 150 -15.10 -11.07 -5.23
C TYR A 150 -15.18 -12.56 -5.59
N HIS A 151 -14.07 -13.13 -6.06
CA HIS A 151 -13.99 -14.56 -6.40
C HIS A 151 -13.84 -15.44 -5.16
N ASN A 152 -13.23 -14.92 -4.10
CA ASN A 152 -12.95 -15.61 -2.84
C ASN A 152 -13.69 -14.96 -1.65
N PRO A 153 -15.02 -15.10 -1.58
CA PRO A 153 -15.79 -14.51 -0.49
C PRO A 153 -15.35 -15.08 0.86
N GLY A 154 -15.13 -14.21 1.84
CA GLY A 154 -14.64 -14.57 3.18
C GLY A 154 -13.15 -14.37 3.38
N VAL A 155 -12.39 -14.08 2.31
CA VAL A 155 -11.00 -13.60 2.47
C VAL A 155 -11.01 -12.13 2.85
N ASP A 156 -10.33 -11.82 3.95
CA ASP A 156 -10.02 -10.46 4.34
C ASP A 156 -8.64 -10.08 3.78
N VAL A 157 -8.60 -9.05 2.95
CA VAL A 157 -7.34 -8.48 2.47
C VAL A 157 -7.13 -7.21 3.27
N GLN A 158 -6.04 -7.18 4.03
CA GLN A 158 -5.54 -5.98 4.70
C GLN A 158 -4.25 -5.56 3.99
N GLU A 159 -3.59 -4.53 4.52
CA GLU A 159 -2.20 -4.21 4.16
C GLU A 159 -2.06 -3.73 2.71
N PHE A 160 -2.50 -2.49 2.45
CA PHE A 160 -2.53 -1.93 1.10
C PHE A 160 -1.33 -1.02 0.79
N PRO A 161 -0.95 -0.91 -0.49
CA PRO A 161 -0.08 0.16 -0.97
C PRO A 161 -0.69 1.53 -0.74
N TRP A 162 0.14 2.56 -0.77
CA TRP A 162 -0.32 3.95 -0.78
C TRP A 162 -1.17 4.27 -2.02
N SER A 163 -2.07 5.24 -1.88
CA SER A 163 -2.69 5.92 -3.01
C SER A 163 -1.62 6.67 -3.83
N ILE A 164 -1.81 6.85 -5.13
CA ILE A 164 -0.78 7.44 -6.03
C ILE A 164 -0.35 8.85 -5.60
N ASP A 165 -1.24 9.61 -4.94
CA ASP A 165 -0.98 10.99 -4.52
C ASP A 165 -0.10 11.07 -3.26
N PHE A 166 -0.15 10.07 -2.38
CA PHE A 166 0.59 10.06 -1.11
C PHE A 166 2.12 9.93 -1.27
N PRO A 167 2.66 9.06 -2.14
CA PRO A 167 4.08 9.05 -2.49
C PRO A 167 4.56 10.41 -3.02
N GLN A 168 3.73 11.14 -3.76
CA GLN A 168 4.13 12.48 -4.23
C GLN A 168 4.28 13.46 -3.05
N GLN A 169 3.48 13.30 -1.99
CA GLN A 169 3.64 14.10 -0.78
C GLN A 169 4.97 13.79 -0.09
N THR A 170 5.48 12.55 -0.13
CA THR A 170 6.81 12.23 0.45
C THR A 170 7.97 12.89 -0.31
N LEU A 171 7.74 13.38 -1.53
CA LEU A 171 8.72 14.17 -2.30
C LEU A 171 8.67 15.67 -1.97
N ILE A 172 7.55 16.14 -1.41
CA ILE A 172 7.28 17.56 -1.15
C ILE A 172 7.47 17.89 0.33
N ASP A 173 7.02 17.00 1.22
CA ASP A 173 7.12 17.10 2.67
C ASP A 173 8.40 16.40 3.15
N PRO A 174 9.40 17.16 3.67
CA PRO A 174 10.65 16.60 4.13
C PRO A 174 10.50 15.63 5.29
N ASP A 175 9.56 15.86 6.22
CA ASP A 175 9.40 15.01 7.39
C ASP A 175 8.86 13.63 6.98
N LEU A 176 7.87 13.63 6.08
CA LEU A 176 7.32 12.41 5.50
C LEU A 176 8.36 11.66 4.64
N GLY A 177 9.19 12.40 3.90
CA GLY A 177 10.29 11.84 3.11
C GLY A 177 11.37 11.20 3.98
N ILE A 178 11.77 11.86 5.08
CA ILE A 178 12.73 11.31 6.06
C ILE A 178 12.15 10.05 6.69
N GLN A 179 10.90 10.09 7.14
CA GLN A 179 10.24 8.92 7.73
C GLN A 179 10.23 7.72 6.76
N ALA A 180 9.91 7.93 5.48
CA ALA A 180 9.92 6.88 4.48
C ALA A 180 11.32 6.29 4.26
N VAL A 181 12.36 7.14 4.26
CA VAL A 181 13.75 6.70 4.13
C VAL A 181 14.20 5.92 5.37
N ASP A 182 13.92 6.42 6.58
CA ASP A 182 14.29 5.74 7.83
C ASP A 182 13.61 4.38 7.95
N ALA A 183 12.33 4.27 7.57
CA ALA A 183 11.61 3.01 7.55
C ALA A 183 12.22 2.00 6.57
N MET A 184 12.64 2.47 5.39
CA MET A 184 13.30 1.66 4.36
C MET A 184 14.70 1.21 4.80
N ASP A 185 15.51 2.11 5.35
CA ASP A 185 16.90 1.82 5.75
C ASP A 185 16.98 0.93 7.00
N THR A 186 16.01 1.04 7.92
CA THR A 186 15.97 0.21 9.13
C THR A 186 15.19 -1.10 8.96
N GLY A 187 14.33 -1.19 7.94
CA GLY A 187 13.39 -2.31 7.75
C GLY A 187 12.27 -2.37 8.79
N LEU A 188 12.09 -1.31 9.60
CA LEU A 188 11.13 -1.32 10.72
C LEU A 188 9.75 -0.87 10.24
N ALA A 189 8.83 -1.83 10.12
CA ALA A 189 7.47 -1.61 9.63
C ALA A 189 6.69 -0.51 10.38
N TYR A 190 6.91 -0.34 11.69
CA TYR A 190 6.20 0.68 12.48
C TYR A 190 6.65 2.12 12.17
N LEU A 191 7.77 2.30 11.49
CA LEU A 191 8.21 3.62 11.01
C LEU A 191 7.57 3.99 9.68
N GLN A 192 6.98 3.03 8.95
CA GLN A 192 6.42 3.30 7.63
C GLN A 192 5.28 4.33 7.72
N PRO A 193 5.30 5.38 6.88
CA PRO A 193 4.18 6.31 6.83
C PRO A 193 2.89 5.63 6.41
N VAL A 194 1.79 5.96 7.10
CA VAL A 194 0.47 5.39 6.81
C VAL A 194 -0.32 6.36 5.95
N ASP A 195 -0.75 5.93 4.77
CA ASP A 195 -1.70 6.69 3.94
C ASP A 195 -3.12 6.50 4.49
N PRO A 196 -3.79 7.55 4.98
CA PRO A 196 -5.14 7.44 5.52
C PRO A 196 -6.16 6.91 4.51
N ARG A 197 -5.93 7.09 3.20
CA ARG A 197 -6.83 6.64 2.13
C ARG A 197 -6.75 5.14 1.87
N THR A 198 -5.66 4.50 2.28
CA THR A 198 -5.44 3.07 2.08
C THR A 198 -5.10 2.32 3.37
N ALA A 199 -5.20 2.96 4.53
CA ALA A 199 -4.89 2.36 5.83
C ALA A 199 -5.73 1.11 6.14
N ILE A 200 -7.00 1.10 5.71
CA ILE A 200 -7.95 0.00 5.91
C ILE A 200 -8.83 -0.19 4.68
N TRP A 201 -9.43 -1.38 4.55
CA TRP A 201 -10.26 -1.71 3.41
C TRP A 201 -11.44 -0.75 3.19
N GLU A 202 -12.09 -0.30 4.28
CA GLU A 202 -13.19 0.67 4.20
C GLU A 202 -12.72 2.02 3.62
N ALA A 203 -11.53 2.48 3.99
CA ALA A 203 -10.92 3.70 3.47
C ALA A 203 -10.57 3.54 1.98
N VAL A 204 -10.05 2.37 1.58
CA VAL A 204 -9.80 2.03 0.18
C VAL A 204 -11.10 2.08 -0.63
N GLN A 205 -12.16 1.43 -0.16
CA GLN A 205 -13.45 1.43 -0.85
C GLN A 205 -14.02 2.85 -0.98
N THR A 206 -13.91 3.66 0.06
CA THR A 206 -14.35 5.06 0.04
C THR A 206 -13.53 5.91 -0.94
N SER A 207 -12.19 5.77 -0.91
CA SER A 207 -11.25 6.60 -1.68
C SER A 207 -11.22 6.28 -3.16
N PHE A 208 -11.45 5.02 -3.53
CA PHE A 208 -11.41 4.55 -4.92
C PHE A 208 -12.82 4.39 -5.52
N GLY A 209 -13.85 4.81 -4.77
CA GLY A 209 -15.22 5.00 -5.25
C GLY A 209 -16.06 3.72 -5.30
N GLY A 210 -15.64 2.67 -4.60
CA GLY A 210 -16.16 1.32 -4.82
C GLY A 210 -16.01 0.92 -6.28
N ILE A 211 -16.69 -0.14 -6.71
CA ILE A 211 -16.60 -0.56 -8.10
C ILE A 211 -17.76 -0.07 -8.95
N GLN A 212 -17.38 0.49 -10.09
CA GLN A 212 -18.31 0.75 -11.18
C GLN A 212 -19.03 -0.54 -11.54
N LEU A 213 -20.37 -0.48 -11.57
CA LEU A 213 -21.25 -1.61 -11.88
C LEU A 213 -20.77 -2.42 -13.10
N ALA A 214 -20.22 -1.73 -14.10
CA ALA A 214 -19.67 -2.33 -15.32
C ALA A 214 -18.55 -3.34 -15.04
N PHE A 215 -17.66 -3.06 -14.08
CA PHE A 215 -16.56 -3.97 -13.74
C PHE A 215 -17.07 -5.16 -12.89
N VAL A 216 -18.05 -4.99 -11.99
CA VAL A 216 -18.74 -6.15 -11.38
C VAL A 216 -19.39 -7.03 -12.43
N GLN A 217 -20.09 -6.43 -13.40
CA GLN A 217 -20.74 -7.16 -14.48
C GLN A 217 -19.72 -7.89 -15.37
N TYR A 218 -18.56 -7.29 -15.63
CA TYR A 218 -17.46 -7.95 -16.31
C TYR A 218 -16.96 -9.18 -15.54
N LEU A 219 -16.63 -9.05 -14.26
CA LEU A 219 -16.16 -10.15 -13.42
C LEU A 219 -17.20 -11.29 -13.34
N ARG A 220 -18.49 -10.96 -13.23
CA ARG A 220 -19.59 -11.95 -13.31
C ARG A 220 -19.55 -12.75 -14.60
N ARG A 221 -19.35 -12.09 -15.75
CA ARG A 221 -19.29 -12.77 -17.06
C ARG A 221 -18.07 -13.68 -17.17
N VAL A 222 -16.91 -13.26 -16.66
CA VAL A 222 -15.69 -14.08 -16.65
C VAL A 222 -15.91 -15.34 -15.80
N ARG A 223 -16.41 -15.18 -14.56
CA ARG A 223 -16.69 -16.32 -13.66
C ARG A 223 -17.67 -17.34 -14.24
N VAL A 224 -18.71 -16.85 -14.94
CA VAL A 224 -19.67 -17.74 -15.63
C VAL A 224 -18.99 -18.52 -16.75
N ARG A 225 -18.08 -17.89 -17.51
CA ARG A 225 -17.34 -18.58 -18.58
C ARG A 225 -16.40 -19.66 -18.04
N GLU A 226 -15.67 -19.39 -16.96
CA GLU A 226 -14.81 -20.36 -16.28
C GLU A 226 -15.62 -21.58 -15.82
N LYS A 227 -16.74 -21.36 -15.13
CA LYS A 227 -17.64 -22.46 -14.71
C LYS A 227 -18.21 -23.27 -15.89
N ILE A 228 -18.55 -22.61 -16.99
CA ILE A 228 -19.00 -23.30 -18.21
C ILE A 228 -17.87 -24.17 -18.79
N GLN A 229 -16.63 -23.68 -18.75
CA GLN A 229 -15.48 -24.44 -19.24
C GLN A 229 -15.17 -25.65 -18.35
N GLU A 230 -15.15 -25.49 -17.04
CA GLU A 230 -15.02 -26.59 -16.06
C GLU A 230 -16.11 -27.65 -16.28
N MET A 231 -17.36 -27.23 -16.44
CA MET A 231 -18.48 -28.15 -16.70
C MET A 231 -18.33 -28.89 -18.03
N LYS A 232 -17.80 -28.25 -19.08
CA LYS A 232 -17.51 -28.92 -20.37
C LYS A 232 -16.38 -29.94 -20.25
N GLU A 233 -15.40 -29.70 -19.39
CA GLU A 233 -14.31 -30.64 -19.13
C GLU A 233 -14.83 -31.88 -18.41
N LEU A 234 -15.63 -31.70 -17.37
CA LEU A 234 -16.29 -32.81 -16.66
C LEU A 234 -17.16 -33.66 -17.59
N LEU A 235 -17.98 -33.03 -18.44
CA LEU A 235 -18.83 -33.77 -19.39
C LEU A 235 -18.01 -34.56 -20.42
N ARG A 236 -16.86 -34.03 -20.88
CA ARG A 236 -15.95 -34.78 -21.78
C ARG A 236 -15.34 -36.00 -21.09
N ASP A 237 -15.06 -35.90 -19.81
CA ASP A 237 -14.47 -37.00 -19.06
C ASP A 237 -15.52 -38.09 -18.74
N GLU A 238 -16.79 -37.71 -18.51
CA GLU A 238 -17.90 -38.66 -18.40
C GLU A 238 -18.16 -39.43 -19.71
N GLU A 239 -18.10 -38.76 -20.86
CA GLU A 239 -18.25 -39.42 -22.17
C GLU A 239 -17.14 -40.47 -22.41
N LYS A 240 -15.90 -40.18 -22.00
CA LYS A 240 -14.78 -41.14 -22.10
C LYS A 240 -14.94 -42.36 -21.18
N ILE A 241 -15.60 -42.21 -20.04
CA ILE A 241 -15.84 -43.31 -19.10
C ILE A 241 -16.92 -44.27 -19.64
N GLY A 242 -17.87 -43.76 -20.45
CA GLY A 242 -18.93 -44.59 -21.06
C GLY A 242 -18.49 -45.44 -22.26
N GLU A 243 -17.27 -45.25 -22.78
CA GLU A 243 -16.72 -45.98 -23.93
C GLU A 243 -15.76 -47.14 -23.53
N LEU A 244 -15.52 -47.34 -22.23
CA LEU A 244 -14.73 -48.44 -21.65
C LEU A 244 -15.61 -49.58 -21.14
#